data_AF-A0A255QZK2-F1
#
_entry.id   AF-A0A255QZK2-F1
#
_cell.length_a   1.000
_cell.length_b   1.000
_cell.length_c   1.000
_cell.angle_alpha   90.00
_cell.angle_beta   90.00
_cell.angle_gamma   90.00
#
_symmetry.space_group_name_H-M   'P 1'
#
loop_
_entity.id
_entity.type
_entity.pdbx_description
1 polymer ?
#
loop_
_entity_poly.entity_id
_entity_poly.type
_entity_poly.pdbx_seq_one_letter_code
_entity_poly.pdbx_strand_id
1 'polypeptide(L)'
;MAALAAVLSSGTALVNQPVFAQNQSILAEVYGRGVHAYYAGDYAGAFDELTAAIDGGSRDPRAYYFRGIVSHLQGRPEQAESDWETGAEIEAMHGGSQYIGRSLSRFQGSARLKLENIRQKARLAALANASQRSDIRMQELNARGNRPAPPVARSTAPSPAPAAPANPKVDNPFLDDAPPANASVQNDDLLKDVVGNPFENDEPAIDAAAPADAGPAAADDPFGAGASGSPFGDSAPAGGDPFGAGAGDDPFGGDPFGN
;
A
#
# COMPACT_ATOMS: atom_id res chain seq x y z
N MET A 1 -32.44 52.91 46.21
CA MET A 1 -33.44 52.40 45.25
C MET A 1 -32.68 51.94 44.02
N ALA A 2 -32.56 50.61 43.84
CA ALA A 2 -32.28 49.85 42.60
C ALA A 2 -31.00 50.17 41.78
N ALA A 3 -30.31 49.27 41.10
CA ALA A 3 -30.20 47.81 41.02
C ALA A 3 -29.00 47.58 40.06
N LEU A 4 -28.00 46.78 40.44
CA LEU A 4 -27.63 45.52 39.79
C LEU A 4 -27.65 45.52 38.24
N ALA A 5 -26.48 45.50 37.61
CA ALA A 5 -26.29 44.90 36.29
C ALA A 5 -24.84 44.39 36.17
N ALA A 6 -24.63 43.17 36.65
CA ALA A 6 -23.45 42.37 36.32
C ALA A 6 -23.60 41.87 34.89
N VAL A 7 -22.73 42.29 33.98
CA VAL A 7 -22.54 41.63 32.69
C VAL A 7 -21.22 40.89 32.76
N LEU A 8 -21.33 39.59 33.08
CA LEU A 8 -20.31 38.61 32.74
C LEU A 8 -20.23 38.57 31.21
N SER A 9 -19.26 39.29 30.61
CA SER A 9 -18.87 39.00 29.24
C SER A 9 -17.95 37.77 29.29
N SER A 10 -18.59 36.62 29.12
CA SER A 10 -17.97 35.32 28.95
C SER A 10 -16.70 35.40 28.10
N GLY A 11 -15.61 34.86 28.66
CA GLY A 11 -14.38 34.65 27.92
C GLY A 11 -14.65 33.75 26.72
N THR A 12 -14.62 34.33 25.54
CA THR A 12 -14.41 33.58 24.31
C THR A 12 -12.96 33.12 24.31
N ALA A 13 -12.71 31.98 24.95
CA ALA A 13 -11.55 31.18 24.64
C ALA A 13 -11.63 30.85 23.14
N LEU A 14 -10.91 31.62 22.33
CA LEU A 14 -10.69 31.32 20.94
C LEU A 14 -10.01 29.95 20.92
N VAL A 15 -10.79 28.92 20.61
CA VAL A 15 -10.28 27.57 20.44
C VAL A 15 -9.41 27.64 19.19
N ASN A 16 -8.12 27.91 19.37
CA ASN A 16 -7.11 27.91 18.33
C ASN A 16 -6.86 26.45 17.93
N GLN A 17 -7.85 25.85 17.26
CA GLN A 17 -7.65 24.63 16.51
C GLN A 17 -6.72 24.97 15.34
N PRO A 18 -5.79 24.07 14.98
CA PRO A 18 -4.84 24.37 13.92
C PRO A 18 -5.62 24.52 12.61
N VAL A 19 -5.56 25.70 12.01
CA VAL A 19 -6.16 26.03 10.69
C VAL A 19 -5.81 24.96 9.63
N PHE A 20 -4.68 24.27 9.79
CA PHE A 20 -4.26 23.13 8.98
C PHE A 20 -5.24 21.95 8.97
N ALA A 21 -5.89 21.62 10.10
CA ALA A 21 -6.85 20.52 10.15
C ALA A 21 -8.18 20.88 9.46
N GLN A 22 -8.62 22.13 9.61
CA GLN A 22 -9.82 22.63 8.94
C GLN A 22 -9.63 22.70 7.43
N ASN A 23 -8.46 23.16 6.97
CA ASN A 23 -8.15 23.20 5.54
C ASN A 23 -8.13 21.79 4.93
N GLN A 24 -7.53 20.80 5.59
CA GLN A 24 -7.54 19.42 5.06
C GLN A 24 -8.95 18.81 5.00
N SER A 25 -9.84 19.17 5.93
CA SER A 25 -11.24 18.73 5.89
C SER A 25 -11.98 19.31 4.67
N ILE A 26 -11.77 20.60 4.37
CA ILE A 26 -12.38 21.25 3.21
C ILE A 26 -11.85 20.62 1.92
N LEU A 27 -10.54 20.36 1.83
CA LEU A 27 -9.94 19.72 0.66
C LEU A 27 -10.41 18.27 0.47
N ALA A 28 -10.69 17.54 1.55
CA ALA A 28 -11.27 16.20 1.48
C ALA A 28 -12.71 16.23 0.92
N GLU A 29 -13.49 17.26 1.25
CA GLU A 29 -14.83 17.47 0.69
C GLU A 29 -14.77 17.81 -0.80
N VAL A 30 -13.87 18.71 -1.20
CA VAL A 30 -13.60 19.08 -2.60
C VAL A 30 -13.20 17.84 -3.41
N TYR A 31 -12.29 17.02 -2.88
CA TYR A 31 -11.95 15.72 -3.46
C TYR A 31 -13.18 14.80 -3.59
N GLY A 32 -14.02 14.72 -2.56
CA GLY A 32 -15.25 13.95 -2.58
C GLY A 32 -16.18 14.36 -3.71
N ARG A 33 -16.40 15.67 -3.90
CA ARG A 33 -17.20 16.21 -5.02
C ARG A 33 -16.61 15.83 -6.38
N GLY A 34 -15.29 15.98 -6.55
CA GLY A 34 -14.62 15.57 -7.78
C GLY A 34 -14.77 14.08 -8.11
N VAL A 35 -14.70 13.21 -7.10
CA VAL A 35 -14.95 11.77 -7.27
C VAL A 35 -16.42 11.47 -7.59
N HIS A 36 -17.36 12.19 -6.97
CA HIS A 36 -18.77 12.08 -7.32
C HIS A 36 -19.06 12.50 -8.76
N ALA A 37 -18.47 13.61 -9.22
CA ALA A 37 -18.57 14.08 -10.60
C ALA A 37 -17.98 13.05 -11.58
N TYR A 38 -16.84 12.45 -11.23
CA TYR A 38 -16.23 11.35 -12.01
C TYR A 38 -17.20 10.17 -12.17
N TYR A 39 -17.83 9.72 -11.08
CA TYR A 39 -18.81 8.62 -11.16
C TYR A 39 -20.11 9.01 -11.86
N ALA A 40 -20.43 10.30 -11.92
CA ALA A 40 -21.56 10.82 -12.70
C ALA A 40 -21.23 10.96 -14.20
N GLY A 41 -19.97 10.75 -14.61
CA GLY A 41 -19.50 10.94 -15.99
C GLY A 41 -19.21 12.40 -16.35
N ASP A 42 -19.36 13.33 -15.42
CA ASP A 42 -18.95 14.73 -15.60
C ASP A 42 -17.43 14.84 -15.39
N TYR A 43 -16.69 14.47 -16.43
CA TYR A 43 -15.24 14.50 -16.39
C TYR A 43 -14.69 15.93 -16.30
N ALA A 44 -15.38 16.93 -16.87
CA ALA A 44 -14.91 18.32 -16.81
C ALA A 44 -15.02 18.85 -15.37
N GLY A 45 -16.19 18.73 -14.75
CA GLY A 45 -16.39 19.13 -13.36
C GLY A 45 -15.53 18.33 -12.39
N ALA A 46 -15.33 17.03 -12.65
CA ALA A 46 -14.41 16.21 -11.86
C ALA A 46 -12.97 16.72 -11.92
N PHE A 47 -12.49 17.08 -13.12
CA PHE A 47 -11.15 17.61 -13.30
C PHE A 47 -10.95 18.92 -12.51
N ASP A 48 -11.93 19.82 -12.56
CA ASP A 48 -11.87 21.12 -11.90
C ASP A 48 -11.85 21.00 -10.38
N GLU A 49 -12.76 20.19 -9.79
CA GLU A 49 -12.80 19.96 -8.35
C GLU A 49 -11.54 19.24 -7.86
N LEU A 50 -11.05 18.23 -8.58
CA LEU A 50 -9.81 17.54 -8.21
C LEU A 50 -8.58 18.46 -8.32
N THR A 51 -8.56 19.35 -9.30
CA THR A 51 -7.52 20.38 -9.44
C THR A 51 -7.59 21.36 -8.28
N ALA A 52 -8.78 21.85 -7.90
CA ALA A 52 -8.95 22.73 -6.76
C ALA A 52 -8.46 22.07 -5.44
N ALA A 53 -8.70 20.77 -5.26
CA ALA A 53 -8.17 20.04 -4.10
C ALA A 53 -6.62 19.98 -4.12
N ILE A 54 -6.03 19.72 -5.28
CA ILE A 54 -4.57 19.64 -5.45
C ILE A 54 -3.92 21.00 -5.23
N ASP A 55 -4.44 22.05 -5.88
CA ASP A 55 -3.93 23.43 -5.77
C ASP A 55 -4.12 24.00 -4.36
N GLY A 56 -5.15 23.55 -3.65
CA GLY A 56 -5.36 23.84 -2.24
C GLY A 56 -4.35 23.16 -1.29
N GLY A 57 -3.45 22.32 -1.80
CA GLY A 57 -2.41 21.65 -1.03
C GLY A 57 -2.84 20.31 -0.43
N SER A 58 -3.79 19.61 -1.07
CA SER A 58 -4.19 18.28 -0.63
C SER A 58 -2.98 17.34 -0.66
N ARG A 59 -2.79 16.62 0.45
CA ARG A 59 -1.76 15.58 0.59
C ARG A 59 -2.30 14.18 0.30
N ASP A 60 -3.54 14.09 -0.19
CA ASP A 60 -4.18 12.82 -0.52
C ASP A 60 -3.75 12.36 -1.92
N PRO A 61 -3.00 11.25 -2.06
CA PRO A 61 -2.60 10.73 -3.37
C PRO A 61 -3.79 10.35 -4.25
N ARG A 62 -4.96 10.08 -3.66
CA ARG A 62 -6.17 9.76 -4.43
C ARG A 62 -6.63 10.92 -5.31
N ALA A 63 -6.44 12.17 -4.88
CA ALA A 63 -6.82 13.33 -5.70
C ALA A 63 -6.07 13.33 -7.03
N TYR A 64 -4.76 13.05 -6.99
CA TYR A 64 -3.91 12.92 -8.17
C TYR A 64 -4.33 11.72 -9.03
N TYR A 65 -4.60 10.55 -8.42
CA TYR A 65 -5.03 9.39 -9.19
C TYR A 65 -6.34 9.61 -9.93
N PHE A 66 -7.35 10.17 -9.26
CA PHE A 66 -8.63 10.47 -9.91
C PHE A 66 -8.48 11.57 -10.96
N ARG A 67 -7.66 12.60 -10.74
CA ARG A 67 -7.42 13.62 -11.78
C ARG A 67 -6.74 13.02 -13.00
N GLY A 68 -5.77 12.13 -12.79
CA GLY A 68 -5.12 11.41 -13.87
C GLY A 68 -6.08 10.48 -14.60
N ILE A 69 -6.96 9.76 -13.88
CA ILE A 69 -8.00 8.91 -14.51
C ILE A 69 -8.94 9.75 -15.38
N VAL A 70 -9.41 10.88 -14.86
CA VAL A 70 -10.26 11.82 -15.59
C VAL A 70 -9.53 12.35 -16.84
N SER A 71 -8.26 12.74 -16.71
CA SER A 71 -7.42 13.20 -17.82
C SER A 71 -7.25 12.13 -18.90
N HIS A 72 -7.00 10.89 -18.49
CA HIS A 72 -6.91 9.75 -19.40
C HIS A 72 -8.21 9.53 -20.16
N LEU A 73 -9.36 9.58 -19.48
CA LEU A 73 -10.69 9.43 -20.10
C LEU A 73 -11.04 10.58 -21.05
N GLN A 74 -10.46 11.76 -20.85
CA GLN A 74 -10.56 12.90 -21.75
C GLN A 74 -9.55 12.86 -22.91
N GLY A 75 -8.79 11.77 -23.07
CA GLY A 75 -7.81 11.62 -24.14
C GLY A 75 -6.47 12.32 -23.90
N ARG A 76 -6.14 12.62 -22.62
CA ARG A 76 -4.88 13.25 -22.20
C ARG A 76 -4.02 12.27 -21.38
N PRO A 77 -3.44 11.23 -22.01
CA PRO A 77 -2.70 10.18 -21.30
C PRO A 77 -1.38 10.68 -20.67
N GLU A 78 -0.70 11.64 -21.29
CA GLU A 78 0.56 12.20 -20.78
C GLU A 78 0.34 12.93 -19.44
N GLN A 79 -0.73 13.73 -19.37
CA GLN A 79 -1.14 14.40 -18.13
C GLN A 79 -1.55 13.39 -17.06
N ALA A 80 -2.25 12.32 -17.48
CA ALA A 80 -2.64 11.25 -16.57
C ALA A 80 -1.43 10.57 -15.93
N GLU A 81 -0.41 10.27 -16.72
CA GLU A 81 0.82 9.64 -16.23
C GLU A 81 1.57 10.53 -15.25
N SER A 82 1.72 11.82 -15.56
CA SER A 82 2.34 12.78 -14.66
C SER A 82 1.61 12.88 -13.31
N ASP A 83 0.28 12.85 -13.33
CA ASP A 83 -0.53 12.85 -12.11
C ASP A 83 -0.38 11.55 -11.33
N TRP A 84 -0.37 10.41 -12.02
CA TRP A 84 -0.17 9.11 -11.39
C TRP A 84 1.21 8.95 -10.76
N GLU A 85 2.26 9.47 -11.39
CA GLU A 85 3.61 9.51 -10.82
C GLU A 85 3.65 10.34 -9.55
N THR A 86 3.10 11.56 -9.59
CA THR A 86 3.03 12.45 -8.42
C THR A 86 2.24 11.81 -7.27
N GLY A 87 1.08 11.23 -7.56
CA GLY A 87 0.27 10.52 -6.57
C GLY A 87 1.01 9.32 -5.96
N ALA A 88 1.75 8.58 -6.78
CA ALA A 88 2.53 7.42 -6.34
C ALA A 88 3.71 7.80 -5.44
N GLU A 89 4.39 8.89 -5.73
CA GLU A 89 5.44 9.44 -4.86
C GLU A 89 4.87 9.85 -3.50
N ILE A 90 3.75 10.57 -3.48
CA ILE A 90 3.06 10.97 -2.25
C ILE A 90 2.64 9.73 -1.45
N GLU A 91 2.04 8.74 -2.10
CA GLU A 91 1.65 7.48 -1.46
C GLU A 91 2.86 6.76 -0.83
N ALA A 92 3.97 6.68 -1.56
CA ALA A 92 5.18 5.99 -1.10
C ALA A 92 5.86 6.73 0.07
N MET A 93 5.82 8.07 0.09
CA MET A 93 6.40 8.88 1.16
C MET A 93 5.65 8.79 2.49
N HIS A 94 4.33 8.63 2.47
CA HIS A 94 3.50 8.73 3.68
C HIS A 94 3.05 7.37 4.24
N GLY A 95 3.55 6.27 3.68
CA GLY A 95 3.13 4.91 4.06
C GLY A 95 1.79 4.57 3.41
N GLY A 96 1.84 3.76 2.35
CA GLY A 96 0.73 3.55 1.42
C GLY A 96 -0.65 3.43 2.07
N SER A 97 -1.62 4.23 1.59
CA SER A 97 -2.97 4.18 2.13
C SER A 97 -3.68 2.92 1.64
N GLN A 98 -3.97 2.05 2.60
CA GLN A 98 -4.73 0.80 2.46
C GLN A 98 -6.08 0.97 1.73
N TYR A 99 -6.63 2.18 1.70
CA TYR A 99 -7.89 2.48 1.03
C TYR A 99 -7.74 2.84 -0.45
N ILE A 100 -6.53 3.11 -0.95
CA ILE A 100 -6.31 3.50 -2.35
C ILE A 100 -6.73 2.37 -3.30
N GLY A 101 -6.32 1.13 -3.02
CA GLY A 101 -6.71 -0.02 -3.84
C GLY A 101 -8.24 -0.16 -3.97
N ARG A 102 -8.97 0.09 -2.88
CA ARG A 102 -10.45 0.09 -2.88
C ARG A 102 -11.01 1.25 -3.70
N SER A 103 -10.46 2.45 -3.56
CA SER A 103 -10.93 3.62 -4.33
C SER A 103 -10.75 3.45 -5.84
N LEU A 104 -9.73 2.70 -6.26
CA LEU A 104 -9.44 2.44 -7.66
C LEU A 104 -10.11 1.16 -8.20
N SER A 105 -10.95 0.50 -7.42
CA SER A 105 -11.56 -0.79 -7.79
C SER A 105 -12.45 -0.73 -9.04
N ARG A 106 -13.02 0.45 -9.35
CA ARG A 106 -13.85 0.68 -10.55
C ARG A 106 -13.04 1.08 -11.78
N PHE A 107 -11.77 1.45 -11.61
CA PHE A 107 -10.88 1.74 -12.71
C PHE A 107 -10.14 0.45 -13.07
N GLN A 108 -10.45 -0.13 -14.23
CA GLN A 108 -9.90 -1.43 -14.67
C GLN A 108 -9.37 -1.35 -16.10
N GLY A 109 -8.60 -2.35 -16.52
CA GLY A 109 -8.03 -2.43 -17.88
C GLY A 109 -6.54 -2.07 -17.96
N SER A 110 -6.04 -1.82 -19.17
CA SER A 110 -4.62 -1.54 -19.42
C SER A 110 -4.11 -0.29 -18.69
N ALA A 111 -4.92 0.77 -18.68
CA ALA A 111 -4.61 2.00 -17.97
C ALA A 111 -4.49 1.77 -16.45
N ARG A 112 -5.28 0.85 -15.89
CA ARG A 112 -5.18 0.44 -14.48
C ARG A 112 -3.86 -0.26 -14.18
N LEU A 113 -3.41 -1.15 -15.08
CA LEU A 113 -2.13 -1.83 -14.95
C LEU A 113 -0.96 -0.84 -14.99
N LYS A 114 -1.03 0.15 -15.89
CA LYS A 114 -0.02 1.22 -15.97
C LYS A 114 0.08 2.01 -14.66
N LEU A 115 -1.06 2.44 -14.12
CA LEU A 115 -1.12 3.09 -12.81
C LEU A 115 -0.53 2.20 -11.70
N GLU A 116 -0.85 0.91 -11.66
CA GLU A 116 -0.26 0.01 -10.66
C GLU A 116 1.25 -0.16 -10.81
N ASN A 117 1.76 -0.24 -12.04
CA ASN A 117 3.20 -0.30 -12.28
C ASN A 117 3.91 0.95 -11.75
N ILE A 118 3.34 2.14 -12.01
CA ILE A 118 3.85 3.42 -11.47
C ILE A 118 3.84 3.40 -9.94
N ARG A 119 2.75 2.93 -9.32
CA ARG A 119 2.65 2.79 -7.86
C ARG A 119 3.70 1.85 -7.28
N GLN A 120 3.93 0.71 -7.92
CA GLN A 120 4.98 -0.24 -7.50
C GLN A 120 6.38 0.37 -7.63
N LYS A 121 6.66 1.03 -8.75
CA LYS A 121 7.94 1.71 -8.99
C LYS A 121 8.22 2.76 -7.91
N ALA A 122 7.25 3.58 -7.55
CA ALA A 122 7.41 4.58 -6.50
C ALA A 122 7.69 3.95 -5.12
N ARG A 123 7.02 2.84 -4.77
CA ARG A 123 7.31 2.11 -3.51
C ARG A 123 8.71 1.54 -3.48
N LEU A 124 9.17 0.96 -4.59
CA LEU A 124 10.54 0.44 -4.72
C LEU A 124 11.57 1.57 -4.59
N ALA A 125 11.33 2.71 -5.23
CA ALA A 125 12.20 3.88 -5.11
C ALA A 125 12.24 4.42 -3.67
N ALA A 126 11.09 4.52 -3.00
CA ALA A 126 11.03 4.94 -1.61
C ALA A 126 11.76 3.97 -0.67
N LEU A 127 11.63 2.66 -0.91
CA LEU A 127 12.35 1.63 -0.16
C LEU A 127 13.87 1.73 -0.35
N ALA A 128 14.34 1.88 -1.60
CA ALA A 128 15.76 2.06 -1.89
C ALA A 128 16.33 3.34 -1.25
N ASN A 129 15.57 4.45 -1.30
CA ASN A 129 15.96 5.69 -0.63
C ASN A 129 16.00 5.52 0.90
N ALA A 130 15.08 4.76 1.47
CA ALA A 130 15.06 4.46 2.90
C ALA A 130 16.27 3.62 3.33
N SER A 131 16.65 2.59 2.55
CA SER A 131 17.83 1.76 2.84
C SER A 131 19.13 2.55 2.73
N GLN A 132 19.28 3.39 1.70
CA GLN A 132 20.45 4.26 1.57
C GLN A 132 20.58 5.22 2.76
N ARG A 133 19.46 5.80 3.23
CA ARG A 133 19.46 6.66 4.41
C ARG A 133 19.84 5.91 5.68
N SER A 134 19.44 4.65 5.84
CA SER A 134 19.88 3.84 6.98
C SER A 134 21.36 3.52 6.90
N ASP A 135 21.88 3.17 5.72
CA ASP A 135 23.30 2.83 5.54
C ASP A 135 24.21 4.01 5.88
N ILE A 136 23.87 5.20 5.39
CA ILE A 136 24.57 6.45 5.72
C ILE A 136 24.53 6.70 7.22
N ARG A 137 23.35 6.57 7.84
CA ARG A 137 23.21 6.74 9.30
C ARG A 137 24.09 5.75 10.08
N MET A 138 24.17 4.49 9.65
CA MET A 138 25.01 3.48 10.29
C MET A 138 26.50 3.79 10.12
N GLN A 139 26.92 4.20 8.93
CA GLN A 139 28.29 4.62 8.67
C GLN A 139 28.69 5.81 9.55
N GLU A 140 27.82 6.81 9.71
CA GLU A 140 28.06 7.95 10.59
C GLU A 140 28.17 7.54 12.06
N LEU A 141 27.33 6.62 12.54
CA LEU A 141 27.40 6.12 13.91
C LEU A 141 28.70 5.36 14.17
N ASN A 142 29.10 4.49 13.24
CA ASN A 142 30.38 3.78 13.33
C ASN A 142 31.55 4.76 13.30
N ALA A 143 31.52 5.76 12.42
CA ALA A 143 32.55 6.80 12.35
C ALA A 143 32.59 7.67 13.61
N ARG A 144 31.44 7.96 14.26
CA ARG A 144 31.38 8.68 15.54
C ARG A 144 31.90 7.84 16.71
N GLY A 145 31.56 6.55 16.76
CA GLY A 145 32.08 5.63 17.77
C GLY A 145 33.60 5.42 17.67
N ASN A 146 34.14 5.53 16.45
CA ASN A 146 35.57 5.39 16.17
C ASN A 146 36.36 6.72 16.19
N ARG A 147 35.70 7.86 16.43
CA ARG A 147 36.39 9.14 16.64
C ARG A 147 36.91 9.19 18.08
N PRO A 148 38.21 9.49 18.30
CA PRO A 148 38.68 9.78 19.66
C PRO A 148 37.83 10.92 20.20
N ALA A 149 37.29 10.73 21.41
CA ALA A 149 36.46 11.74 22.05
C ALA A 149 37.18 13.09 21.97
N PRO A 150 36.51 14.19 21.53
CA PRO A 150 37.13 15.49 21.62
C PRO A 150 37.59 15.67 23.06
N PRO A 151 38.78 16.24 23.31
CA PRO A 151 39.23 16.46 24.67
C PRO A 151 38.12 17.25 25.36
N VAL A 152 37.45 16.59 26.30
CA VAL A 152 36.47 17.25 27.15
C VAL A 152 37.32 18.31 27.82
N ALA A 153 37.14 19.57 27.43
CA ALA A 153 37.72 20.67 28.19
C ALA A 153 37.16 20.45 29.59
N ARG A 154 38.01 19.96 30.51
CA ARG A 154 37.65 19.90 31.93
C ARG A 154 37.30 21.33 32.24
N SER A 155 36.01 21.64 32.33
CA SER A 155 35.57 22.88 32.93
C SER A 155 36.25 22.89 34.29
N THR A 156 37.05 23.92 34.49
CA THR A 156 37.77 24.18 35.72
C THR A 156 36.78 24.09 36.88
N ALA A 157 36.94 23.04 37.69
CA ALA A 157 36.22 22.74 38.94
C ALA A 157 34.68 22.81 38.90
N PRO A 158 33.96 21.81 39.42
CA PRO A 158 32.55 22.02 39.75
C PRO A 158 32.48 23.09 40.84
N SER A 159 31.84 24.22 40.56
CA SER A 159 31.27 25.05 41.61
C SER A 159 30.42 24.14 42.51
N PRO A 160 30.51 24.23 43.84
CA PRO A 160 29.69 23.41 44.72
C PRO A 160 28.22 23.65 44.35
N ALA A 161 27.55 22.60 43.89
CA ALA A 161 26.14 22.65 43.58
C ALA A 161 25.39 23.12 44.84
N PRO A 162 24.42 24.05 44.74
CA PRO A 162 23.50 24.29 45.83
C PRO A 162 22.82 22.95 46.16
N ALA A 163 22.81 22.59 47.44
CA ALA A 163 22.36 21.30 47.91
C ALA A 163 20.99 20.94 47.29
N ALA A 164 20.95 19.83 46.56
CA ALA A 164 19.71 19.31 46.03
C ALA A 164 18.75 19.06 47.21
N PRO A 165 17.47 19.49 47.13
CA PRO A 165 16.48 19.02 48.08
C PRO A 165 16.45 17.49 48.00
N ALA A 166 16.45 16.83 49.17
CA ALA A 166 16.40 15.38 49.26
C ALA A 166 15.26 14.86 48.38
N ASN A 167 15.60 14.04 47.37
CA ASN A 167 14.61 13.33 46.59
C ASN A 167 13.71 12.55 47.56
N PRO A 168 12.38 12.76 47.57
CA PRO A 168 11.51 11.78 48.17
C PRO A 168 11.78 10.46 47.44
N LYS A 169 11.90 9.37 48.19
CA LYS A 169 11.96 8.03 47.62
C LYS A 169 10.83 7.93 46.61
N VAL A 170 11.18 7.80 45.34
CA VAL A 170 10.22 7.46 44.31
C VAL A 170 9.86 6.02 44.63
N ASP A 171 8.75 5.84 45.34
CA ASP A 171 8.10 4.55 45.46
C ASP A 171 7.76 4.13 44.04
N ASN A 172 8.60 3.25 43.48
CA ASN A 172 8.39 2.68 42.16
C ASN A 172 7.07 1.90 42.24
N PRO A 173 5.99 2.34 41.59
CA PRO A 173 4.66 1.74 41.74
C PRO A 173 4.54 0.36 41.07
N PHE A 174 5.66 -0.15 40.54
CA PHE A 174 5.80 -1.43 39.88
C PHE A 174 6.68 -2.41 40.69
N LEU A 175 7.09 -2.05 41.91
CA LEU A 175 7.89 -2.97 42.75
C LEU A 175 7.08 -4.17 43.26
N ASP A 176 5.75 -4.04 43.31
CA ASP A 176 4.84 -5.13 43.72
C ASP A 176 4.53 -6.13 42.58
N ASP A 177 4.88 -5.80 41.34
CA ASP A 177 4.77 -6.68 40.16
C ASP A 177 6.10 -7.37 39.84
N ALA A 178 6.91 -7.63 40.86
CA ALA A 178 8.08 -8.48 40.72
C ALA A 178 7.64 -9.82 40.11
N PRO A 179 8.21 -10.24 38.96
CA PRO A 179 7.91 -11.56 38.42
C PRO A 179 8.25 -12.59 39.51
N PRO A 180 7.42 -13.64 39.70
CA PRO A 180 7.61 -14.57 40.78
C PRO A 180 9.05 -15.09 40.76
N ALA A 181 9.70 -15.14 41.92
CA ALA A 181 11.11 -15.52 42.10
C ALA A 181 11.46 -16.96 41.66
N ASN A 182 10.52 -17.65 41.01
CA ASN A 182 10.65 -18.97 40.41
C ASN A 182 10.23 -18.97 38.93
N ALA A 183 10.52 -17.91 38.19
CA ALA A 183 10.52 -18.00 36.73
C ALA A 183 11.76 -18.80 36.29
N SER A 184 11.67 -20.12 36.32
CA SER A 184 12.59 -20.94 35.53
C SER A 184 12.33 -20.63 34.06
N VAL A 185 13.41 -20.42 33.29
CA VAL A 185 13.32 -20.40 31.82
C VAL A 185 12.76 -21.76 31.41
N GLN A 186 11.49 -21.81 31.04
CA GLN A 186 10.82 -23.08 30.77
C GLN A 186 11.33 -23.74 29.49
N ASN A 187 12.02 -23.00 28.59
CA ASN A 187 12.81 -23.51 27.47
C ASN A 187 13.68 -22.37 26.89
N ASP A 188 14.99 -22.57 26.74
CA ASP A 188 15.92 -21.61 26.09
C ASP A 188 15.72 -21.52 24.56
N ASP A 189 14.84 -22.36 23.99
CA ASP A 189 14.62 -22.47 22.55
C ASP A 189 13.13 -22.69 22.25
N LEU A 190 12.36 -21.60 22.20
CA LEU A 190 10.91 -21.59 21.95
C LEU A 190 10.53 -22.12 20.55
N LEU A 191 11.50 -22.42 19.70
CA LEU A 191 11.31 -22.88 18.32
C LEU A 191 11.66 -24.37 18.14
N LYS A 192 12.24 -25.04 19.15
CA LYS A 192 12.67 -26.44 18.99
C LYS A 192 11.51 -27.40 18.72
N ASP A 193 10.34 -27.13 19.30
CA ASP A 193 9.13 -27.93 19.11
C ASP A 193 8.35 -27.54 17.83
N VAL A 194 8.73 -26.43 17.17
CA VAL A 194 8.10 -25.93 15.94
C VAL A 194 8.89 -26.35 14.68
N VAL A 195 10.16 -26.75 14.84
CA VAL A 195 11.03 -27.23 13.76
C VAL A 195 10.94 -28.77 13.60
N GLY A 196 9.95 -29.41 14.20
CA GLY A 196 9.51 -30.75 13.79
C GLY A 196 8.62 -30.64 12.55
N ASN A 197 8.82 -31.51 11.55
CA ASN A 197 7.95 -31.54 10.37
C ASN A 197 6.49 -31.72 10.84
N PRO A 198 5.56 -30.79 10.58
CA PRO A 198 4.19 -30.88 11.06
C PRO A 198 3.38 -32.02 10.43
N PHE A 199 4.00 -32.80 9.54
CA PHE A 199 3.45 -33.96 8.83
C PHE A 199 4.08 -35.29 9.29
N GLU A 200 4.92 -35.29 10.33
CA GLU A 200 5.66 -36.50 10.76
C GLU A 200 4.74 -37.60 11.34
N ASN A 201 3.52 -37.24 11.77
CA ASN A 201 2.49 -38.16 12.24
C ASN A 201 1.34 -38.36 11.24
N ASP A 202 1.41 -37.76 10.05
CA ASP A 202 0.48 -38.12 8.98
C ASP A 202 0.96 -39.45 8.39
N GLU A 203 0.40 -40.54 8.90
CA GLU A 203 0.49 -41.84 8.24
C GLU A 203 0.11 -41.64 6.77
N PRO A 204 1.00 -41.96 5.80
CA PRO A 204 0.57 -41.99 4.42
C PRO A 204 -0.46 -43.12 4.35
N ALA A 205 -1.70 -42.78 3.98
CA ALA A 205 -2.70 -43.76 3.62
C ALA A 205 -2.24 -44.49 2.34
N ILE A 206 -1.32 -45.43 2.49
CA ILE A 206 -0.93 -46.41 1.50
C ILE A 206 -0.98 -47.78 2.17
N ASP A 207 -2.09 -48.48 1.97
CA ASP A 207 -2.10 -49.93 2.02
C ASP A 207 -1.08 -50.43 0.98
N ALA A 208 0.14 -50.69 1.43
CA ALA A 208 1.19 -51.28 0.62
C ALA A 208 1.67 -52.56 1.29
N ALA A 209 0.90 -53.63 1.09
CA ALA A 209 1.47 -54.96 1.09
C ALA A 209 2.58 -55.00 0.02
N ALA A 210 3.78 -55.39 0.43
CA ALA A 210 4.93 -55.55 -0.44
C ALA A 210 4.62 -56.48 -1.62
N PRO A 211 5.35 -56.31 -2.74
CA PRO A 211 6.03 -57.49 -3.24
C PRO A 211 7.48 -57.26 -3.67
N ALA A 212 8.18 -58.38 -3.67
CA ALA A 212 9.58 -58.55 -3.99
C ALA A 212 9.90 -58.34 -5.48
N ASP A 213 11.16 -57.97 -5.68
CA ASP A 213 12.05 -58.17 -6.84
C ASP A 213 11.54 -59.06 -7.99
N ALA A 214 11.32 -58.46 -9.16
CA ALA A 214 11.55 -59.08 -10.47
C ALA A 214 11.67 -57.99 -11.56
N GLY A 215 12.68 -58.11 -12.41
CA GLY A 215 12.95 -57.22 -13.55
C GLY A 215 11.90 -57.27 -14.68
N PRO A 216 12.18 -56.60 -15.80
CA PRO A 216 11.31 -55.61 -16.40
C PRO A 216 10.27 -56.24 -17.34
N ALA A 217 9.02 -55.82 -17.19
CA ALA A 217 7.96 -56.07 -18.15
C ALA A 217 7.14 -54.79 -18.35
N ALA A 218 6.82 -54.52 -19.61
CA ALA A 218 6.10 -53.37 -20.10
C ALA A 218 4.67 -53.23 -19.51
N ALA A 219 4.07 -52.06 -19.74
CA ALA A 219 2.70 -51.62 -19.42
C ALA A 219 2.56 -51.06 -17.98
N ASP A 220 2.06 -49.86 -17.69
CA ASP A 220 1.40 -48.81 -18.48
C ASP A 220 1.80 -47.45 -17.90
N ASP A 221 2.20 -46.51 -18.75
CA ASP A 221 2.45 -45.12 -18.36
C ASP A 221 1.10 -44.40 -18.18
N PRO A 222 0.74 -43.88 -16.99
CA PRO A 222 -0.55 -43.26 -16.76
C PRO A 222 -0.75 -41.93 -17.51
N PHE A 223 0.29 -41.44 -18.21
CA PHE A 223 0.20 -40.31 -19.14
C PHE A 223 0.56 -40.68 -20.58
N GLY A 224 0.74 -41.98 -20.87
CA GLY A 224 1.20 -42.47 -22.16
C GLY A 224 0.15 -43.29 -22.90
N ALA A 225 -0.40 -42.68 -23.96
CA ALA A 225 -1.08 -43.30 -25.11
C ALA A 225 -2.57 -43.70 -24.97
N GLY A 226 -3.43 -42.79 -25.46
CA GLY A 226 -4.26 -43.10 -26.63
C GLY A 226 -5.76 -43.35 -26.41
N ALA A 227 -6.57 -42.30 -26.58
CA ALA A 227 -7.70 -42.30 -27.54
C ALA A 227 -8.41 -40.92 -27.58
N SER A 228 -8.18 -40.21 -28.70
CA SER A 228 -9.14 -39.37 -29.42
C SER A 228 -10.09 -38.45 -28.63
N GLY A 229 -9.69 -37.18 -28.50
CA GLY A 229 -10.63 -36.10 -28.17
C GLY A 229 -9.90 -34.87 -27.62
N SER A 230 -9.29 -34.06 -28.50
CA SER A 230 -8.75 -32.76 -28.09
C SER A 230 -9.89 -31.89 -27.52
N PRO A 231 -9.80 -31.38 -26.27
CA PRO A 231 -10.83 -30.47 -25.73
C PRO A 231 -10.76 -29.06 -26.32
N PHE A 232 -9.74 -28.79 -27.14
CA PHE A 232 -9.62 -27.58 -27.95
C PHE A 232 -9.38 -28.02 -29.39
N GLY A 233 -10.32 -27.66 -30.26
CA GLY A 233 -10.44 -28.14 -31.63
C GLY A 233 -9.15 -28.03 -32.44
N ASP A 234 -8.92 -29.09 -33.21
CA ASP A 234 -7.86 -29.20 -34.21
C ASP A 234 -7.98 -28.08 -35.24
N SER A 235 -6.83 -27.54 -35.64
CA SER A 235 -6.72 -26.52 -36.68
C SER A 235 -5.90 -27.07 -37.86
N ALA A 236 -6.64 -27.40 -38.92
CA ALA A 236 -6.28 -27.21 -40.34
C ALA A 236 -5.30 -28.25 -40.99
N PRO A 237 -5.31 -28.47 -42.34
CA PRO A 237 -5.59 -27.46 -43.37
C PRO A 237 -6.22 -27.94 -44.70
N ALA A 238 -7.19 -27.18 -45.24
CA ALA A 238 -7.35 -27.04 -46.69
C ALA A 238 -8.31 -25.89 -47.03
N GLY A 239 -7.77 -24.83 -47.62
CA GLY A 239 -8.46 -23.98 -48.60
C GLY A 239 -9.60 -23.11 -48.08
N GLY A 240 -9.27 -21.95 -47.51
CA GLY A 240 -10.25 -20.89 -47.27
C GLY A 240 -9.63 -19.79 -46.43
N ASP A 241 -9.14 -18.76 -47.11
CA ASP A 241 -8.63 -17.54 -46.49
C ASP A 241 -9.78 -16.85 -45.71
N PRO A 242 -9.73 -16.71 -44.37
CA PRO A 242 -10.84 -16.13 -43.61
C PRO A 242 -11.00 -14.61 -43.82
N PHE A 243 -10.07 -13.99 -44.56
CA PHE A 243 -10.09 -12.56 -44.90
C PHE A 243 -9.90 -12.29 -46.40
N GLY A 244 -10.13 -13.29 -47.26
CA GLY A 244 -9.84 -13.20 -48.70
C GLY A 244 -11.07 -13.30 -49.61
N ALA A 245 -11.64 -12.14 -49.94
CA ALA A 245 -12.38 -11.77 -51.16
C ALA A 245 -13.23 -12.83 -51.91
N GLY A 246 -14.56 -12.66 -51.87
CA GLY A 246 -15.46 -13.31 -52.83
C GLY A 246 -16.94 -12.95 -52.61
N ALA A 247 -17.42 -11.99 -53.41
CA ALA A 247 -18.82 -11.60 -53.68
C ALA A 247 -19.94 -12.47 -53.09
N GLY A 248 -20.81 -11.86 -52.29
CA GLY A 248 -22.09 -12.46 -51.89
C GLY A 248 -22.70 -11.76 -50.69
N ASP A 249 -23.65 -10.87 -50.97
CA ASP A 249 -24.64 -10.27 -50.07
C ASP A 249 -24.14 -9.43 -48.87
N ASP A 250 -24.32 -8.13 -49.02
CA ASP A 250 -24.17 -7.10 -48.00
C ASP A 250 -25.22 -7.31 -46.88
N PRO A 251 -24.85 -7.71 -45.65
CA PRO A 251 -25.82 -7.93 -44.57
C PRO A 251 -26.33 -6.62 -43.93
N PHE A 252 -25.84 -5.47 -44.41
CA PHE A 252 -26.26 -4.13 -44.01
C PHE A 252 -26.79 -3.29 -45.18
N GLY A 253 -26.99 -3.90 -46.35
CA GLY A 253 -27.49 -3.24 -47.55
C GLY A 253 -29.01 -3.12 -47.57
N GLY A 254 -29.57 -2.27 -46.72
CA GLY A 254 -30.96 -1.88 -46.79
C GLY A 254 -31.11 -0.43 -46.32
N ASP A 255 -31.25 0.50 -47.27
CA ASP A 255 -31.59 1.90 -47.00
C ASP A 255 -32.83 1.97 -46.09
N PRO A 256 -32.73 2.53 -44.86
CA PRO A 256 -33.90 2.69 -44.02
C PRO A 256 -34.77 3.90 -44.43
N PHE A 257 -34.35 4.67 -45.44
CA PHE A 257 -35.06 5.85 -45.94
C PHE A 257 -34.91 6.01 -47.46
N GLY A 258 -35.77 5.33 -48.24
CA GLY A 258 -35.78 5.43 -49.70
C GLY A 258 -37.15 5.26 -50.32
N ASN A 259 -37.84 6.40 -50.49
CA ASN A 259 -38.96 6.79 -51.39
C ASN A 259 -40.10 5.79 -51.68
#